data_AF-A0A1A8I7T3-F1
#
_entry.id   AF-A0A1A8I7T3-F1
#
_cell.length_a   1.000
_cell.length_b   1.000
_cell.length_c   1.000
_cell.angle_alpha   90.00
_cell.angle_beta   90.00
_cell.angle_gamma   90.00
#
_symmetry.space_group_name_H-M   'P 1'
#
loop_
_entity.id
_entity.type
_entity.pdbx_description
1 polymer ?
#
loop_
_entity_poly.entity_id
_entity_poly.type
_entity_poly.pdbx_seq_one_letter_code
_entity_poly.pdbx_strand_id
1 'polypeptide(L)'
;MRMSDEENREESALSYFLLQSGRIILWWFLAEYMIHTMYMHLIQSNETYIEILPPWALGGFALAHVQFFYVKYLVLFGLPCMLATLDELVPPKLPRCVSIMYSFTGMWRHFDEGLYRWLIRYIYIPLGGSRHGPLCKTLSTGLAFGFVCFWHGGHDYLRYWALMNWAGVLVENGLKSLFATACVRSVIEHNFSTAMQRRCVALLSAFSTAMLILSNLVFLGGIHVGRIFWKRVFVQ
;
A
#
# COMPACT_ATOMS: atom_id res chain seq x y z
N MET A 1 -34.36 11.57 -31.66
CA MET A 1 -32.99 11.01 -31.60
C MET A 1 -32.12 11.78 -30.63
N ARG A 2 -31.92 13.11 -30.78
CA ARG A 2 -31.16 13.91 -29.79
C ARG A 2 -31.75 13.92 -28.36
N MET A 3 -33.07 14.03 -28.26
CA MET A 3 -33.77 14.11 -26.97
C MET A 3 -33.74 12.80 -26.16
N SER A 4 -33.81 11.65 -26.86
CA SER A 4 -33.70 10.32 -26.24
C SER A 4 -32.27 9.99 -25.79
N ASP A 5 -31.25 10.59 -26.43
CA ASP A 5 -29.85 10.39 -26.06
C ASP A 5 -29.46 11.24 -24.83
N GLU A 6 -30.06 12.42 -24.67
CA GLU A 6 -29.89 13.27 -23.48
C GLU A 6 -30.56 12.66 -22.24
N GLU A 7 -31.79 12.16 -22.39
CA GLU A 7 -32.54 11.48 -21.31
C GLU A 7 -31.82 10.23 -20.81
N ASN A 8 -31.30 9.39 -21.73
CA ASN A 8 -30.48 8.22 -21.39
C ASN A 8 -29.17 8.60 -20.67
N ARG A 9 -28.58 9.77 -21.02
CA ARG A 9 -27.34 10.25 -20.40
C ARG A 9 -27.57 10.76 -18.98
N GLU A 10 -28.66 11.49 -18.76
CA GLU A 10 -29.05 11.96 -17.42
C GLU A 10 -29.40 10.78 -16.49
N GLU A 11 -30.15 9.78 -16.98
CA GLU A 11 -30.47 8.59 -16.21
C GLU A 11 -29.20 7.79 -15.83
N SER A 12 -28.25 7.67 -16.77
CA SER A 12 -26.95 7.03 -16.52
C SER A 12 -26.11 7.77 -15.49
N ALA A 13 -26.07 9.11 -15.57
CA ALA A 13 -25.34 9.96 -14.64
C ALA A 13 -25.94 9.91 -13.22
N LEU A 14 -27.28 9.96 -13.12
CA LEU A 14 -28.00 9.84 -11.85
C LEU A 14 -27.77 8.47 -11.21
N SER A 15 -27.88 7.39 -12.00
CA SER A 15 -27.61 6.02 -11.55
C SER A 15 -26.18 5.87 -11.04
N TYR A 16 -25.20 6.39 -11.79
CA TYR A 16 -23.81 6.41 -11.35
C TYR A 16 -23.65 7.16 -10.02
N PHE A 17 -24.21 8.37 -9.90
CA PHE A 17 -24.12 9.19 -8.70
C PHE A 17 -24.69 8.49 -7.47
N LEU A 18 -25.88 7.88 -7.60
CA LEU A 18 -26.53 7.14 -6.53
C LEU A 18 -25.71 5.92 -6.10
N LEU A 19 -25.19 5.15 -7.06
CA LEU A 19 -24.34 3.98 -6.78
C LEU A 19 -23.02 4.37 -6.09
N GLN A 20 -22.36 5.43 -6.55
CA GLN A 20 -21.13 5.91 -5.94
C GLN A 20 -21.36 6.45 -4.53
N SER A 21 -22.42 7.24 -4.35
CA SER A 21 -22.80 7.77 -3.04
C SER A 21 -23.12 6.64 -2.06
N GLY A 22 -23.93 5.66 -2.48
CA GLY A 22 -24.25 4.48 -1.67
C GLY A 22 -23.00 3.69 -1.29
N ARG A 23 -22.05 3.52 -2.21
CA ARG A 23 -20.77 2.85 -1.95
C ARG A 23 -19.91 3.62 -0.94
N ILE A 24 -19.82 4.94 -1.05
CA ILE A 24 -19.05 5.79 -0.10
C ILE A 24 -19.69 5.73 1.29
N ILE A 25 -21.01 5.84 1.37
CA ILE A 25 -21.77 5.74 2.63
C ILE A 25 -21.57 4.37 3.28
N LEU A 26 -21.59 3.28 2.50
CA LEU A 26 -21.29 1.94 3.01
C LEU A 26 -19.89 1.86 3.61
N TRP A 27 -18.86 2.38 2.91
CA TRP A 27 -17.49 2.40 3.43
C TRP A 27 -17.34 3.30 4.65
N TRP A 28 -18.07 4.42 4.70
CA TRP A 28 -18.13 5.28 5.87
C TRP A 28 -18.67 4.53 7.08
N PHE A 29 -19.84 3.89 6.95
CA PHE A 29 -20.42 3.09 8.04
C PHE A 29 -19.50 1.95 8.48
N LEU A 30 -18.81 1.31 7.54
CA LEU A 30 -17.81 0.29 7.89
C LEU A 30 -16.65 0.89 8.69
N ALA A 31 -16.12 2.06 8.29
CA ALA A 31 -15.05 2.73 9.03
C ALA A 31 -15.49 3.11 10.44
N GLU A 32 -16.69 3.67 10.60
CA GLU A 32 -17.28 3.99 11.89
C GLU A 32 -17.45 2.73 12.75
N TYR A 33 -18.01 1.67 12.18
CA TYR A 33 -18.15 0.38 12.87
C TYR A 33 -16.81 -0.17 13.35
N MET A 34 -15.76 -0.13 12.51
CA MET A 34 -14.42 -0.59 12.87
C MET A 34 -13.83 0.21 14.04
N ILE A 35 -13.94 1.55 14.03
CA ILE A 35 -13.44 2.41 15.11
C ILE A 35 -14.13 2.08 16.44
N HIS A 36 -15.45 1.88 16.42
CA HIS A 36 -16.25 1.67 17.62
C HIS A 36 -16.17 0.25 18.19
N THR A 37 -15.85 -0.76 17.38
CA THR A 37 -15.87 -2.17 17.82
C THR A 37 -14.49 -2.79 18.02
N MET A 38 -13.49 -2.39 17.23
CA MET A 38 -12.19 -3.06 17.25
C MET A 38 -11.21 -2.46 18.27
N TYR A 39 -11.50 -1.26 18.80
CA TYR A 39 -10.65 -0.54 19.78
C TYR A 39 -9.18 -0.40 19.36
N MET A 40 -8.90 -0.44 18.06
CA MET A 40 -7.55 -0.59 17.53
C MET A 40 -6.63 0.59 17.88
N HIS A 41 -7.19 1.80 17.97
CA HIS A 41 -6.45 3.01 18.34
C HIS A 41 -6.14 3.08 19.84
N LEU A 42 -7.03 2.55 20.69
CA LEU A 42 -6.82 2.48 22.14
C LEU A 42 -5.74 1.46 22.49
N ILE A 43 -5.78 0.29 21.84
CA ILE A 43 -4.74 -0.74 22.00
C ILE A 43 -3.41 -0.21 21.47
N GLN A 44 -3.41 0.54 20.36
CA GLN A 44 -2.20 1.14 19.80
C GLN A 44 -1.55 2.16 20.73
N SER A 45 -2.34 2.97 21.44
CA SER A 45 -1.81 4.04 22.28
C SER A 45 -1.20 3.55 23.60
N ASN A 46 -1.40 2.29 23.97
CA ASN A 46 -0.91 1.72 25.23
C ASN A 46 -0.12 0.42 24.97
N GLU A 47 1.21 0.53 25.12
CA GLU A 47 2.17 -0.54 24.87
C GLU A 47 1.84 -1.84 25.63
N THR A 48 1.34 -1.72 26.87
CA THR A 48 1.00 -2.86 27.72
C THR A 48 -0.02 -3.79 27.05
N TYR A 49 -1.02 -3.25 26.35
CA TYR A 49 -2.00 -4.09 25.66
C TYR A 49 -1.38 -4.82 24.47
N ILE A 50 -0.47 -4.18 23.74
CA ILE A 50 0.24 -4.81 22.61
C ILE A 50 1.14 -5.95 23.10
N GLU A 51 1.77 -5.78 24.26
CA GLU A 51 2.65 -6.80 24.86
C GLU A 51 1.88 -8.02 25.39
N ILE A 52 0.69 -7.81 25.96
CA ILE A 52 -0.13 -8.89 26.54
C ILE A 52 -0.86 -9.71 25.46
N LEU A 53 -1.16 -9.14 24.29
CA LEU A 53 -1.90 -9.84 23.23
C LEU A 53 -1.21 -11.15 22.81
N PRO A 54 -1.93 -12.25 22.55
CA PRO A 54 -1.31 -13.45 21.99
C PRO A 54 -0.84 -13.21 20.53
N PRO A 55 0.17 -13.94 20.01
CA PRO A 55 0.75 -13.68 18.69
C PRO A 55 -0.26 -13.68 17.52
N TRP A 56 -1.26 -14.57 17.55
CA TRP A 56 -2.30 -14.60 16.52
C TRP A 56 -3.19 -13.35 16.56
N ALA A 57 -3.52 -12.85 17.76
CA ALA A 57 -4.32 -11.64 17.92
C ALA A 57 -3.49 -10.39 17.56
N LEU A 58 -2.19 -10.42 17.81
CA LEU A 58 -1.24 -9.40 17.37
C LEU A 58 -1.21 -9.30 15.83
N GLY A 59 -1.21 -10.44 15.12
CA GLY A 59 -1.35 -10.48 13.66
C GLY A 59 -2.71 -9.95 13.17
N GLY A 60 -3.80 -10.31 13.86
CA GLY A 60 -5.14 -9.78 13.57
C GLY A 60 -5.24 -8.27 13.79
N PHE A 61 -4.62 -7.76 14.87
CA PHE A 61 -4.51 -6.34 15.18
C PHE A 61 -3.72 -5.57 14.10
N ALA A 62 -2.61 -6.14 13.64
CA ALA A 62 -1.84 -5.56 12.54
C ALA A 62 -2.67 -5.44 11.26
N LEU A 63 -3.38 -6.51 10.90
CA LEU A 63 -4.24 -6.53 9.73
C LEU A 63 -5.40 -5.53 9.88
N ALA A 64 -6.02 -5.46 11.06
CA ALA A 64 -7.10 -4.52 11.35
C ALA A 64 -6.69 -3.06 11.09
N HIS A 65 -5.51 -2.66 11.54
CA HIS A 65 -4.97 -1.32 11.29
C HIS A 65 -4.79 -1.01 9.81
N VAL A 66 -4.19 -1.96 9.07
CA VAL A 66 -3.97 -1.79 7.63
C VAL A 66 -5.31 -1.78 6.86
N GLN A 67 -6.28 -2.60 7.26
CA GLN A 67 -7.64 -2.60 6.67
C GLN A 67 -8.38 -1.29 6.97
N PHE A 68 -8.33 -0.83 8.22
CA PHE A 68 -8.98 0.42 8.60
C PHE A 68 -8.41 1.59 7.81
N PHE A 69 -7.08 1.65 7.67
CA PHE A 69 -6.40 2.63 6.83
C PHE A 69 -6.88 2.57 5.37
N TYR A 70 -7.04 1.37 4.80
CA TYR A 70 -7.58 1.19 3.46
C TYR A 70 -9.03 1.70 3.32
N VAL A 71 -9.94 1.30 4.22
CA VAL A 71 -11.36 1.72 4.18
C VAL A 71 -11.47 3.24 4.33
N LYS A 72 -10.68 3.84 5.23
CA LYS A 72 -10.60 5.30 5.39
C LYS A 72 -10.24 5.99 4.08
N TYR A 73 -9.29 5.46 3.32
CA TYR A 73 -8.88 6.05 2.04
C TYR A 73 -9.89 5.82 0.91
N LEU A 74 -10.68 4.75 0.94
CA LEU A 74 -11.81 4.60 0.01
C LEU A 74 -12.84 5.71 0.18
N VAL A 75 -13.08 6.15 1.41
CA VAL A 75 -13.98 7.27 1.71
C VAL A 75 -13.33 8.60 1.28
N LEU A 76 -12.09 8.85 1.72
CA LEU A 76 -11.39 10.11 1.46
C LEU A 76 -11.12 10.36 -0.03
N PHE A 77 -10.80 9.32 -0.80
CA PHE A 77 -10.60 9.43 -2.25
C PHE A 77 -11.89 9.23 -3.04
N GLY A 78 -12.85 8.45 -2.51
CA GLY A 78 -14.12 8.19 -3.17
C GLY A 78 -14.91 9.44 -3.49
N LEU A 79 -15.03 10.36 -2.53
CA LEU A 79 -15.80 11.60 -2.71
C LEU A 79 -15.18 12.53 -3.77
N PRO A 80 -13.89 12.93 -3.70
CA PRO A 80 -13.26 13.74 -4.74
C PRO A 80 -13.27 13.07 -6.12
N CYS A 81 -13.05 11.75 -6.21
CA CYS A 81 -13.10 11.04 -7.48
C CYS A 81 -14.50 11.05 -8.09
N MET A 82 -15.55 10.88 -7.27
CA MET A 82 -16.93 10.97 -7.74
C MET A 82 -17.23 12.37 -8.30
N LEU A 83 -16.88 13.42 -7.56
CA LEU A 83 -17.09 14.81 -7.98
C LEU A 83 -16.33 15.13 -9.27
N ALA A 84 -15.05 14.75 -9.37
CA ALA A 84 -14.26 14.94 -10.58
C ALA A 84 -14.88 14.22 -11.80
N THR A 85 -15.47 13.04 -11.60
CA THR A 85 -16.14 12.31 -12.69
C THR A 85 -17.43 13.01 -13.15
N LEU A 86 -18.16 13.66 -12.24
CA LEU A 86 -19.32 14.48 -12.59
C LEU A 86 -18.92 15.72 -13.41
N ASP A 87 -17.74 16.29 -13.13
CA ASP A 87 -17.13 17.37 -13.92
C ASP A 87 -16.48 16.87 -15.23
N GLU A 88 -16.76 15.62 -15.64
CA GLU A 88 -16.20 14.97 -16.84
C GLU A 88 -14.66 14.84 -16.83
N LEU A 89 -14.03 14.93 -15.66
CA LEU A 89 -12.61 14.70 -15.48
C LEU A 89 -12.33 13.20 -15.25
N VAL A 90 -11.11 12.77 -15.57
CA VAL A 90 -10.66 11.39 -15.35
C VAL A 90 -9.79 11.32 -14.08
N PRO A 91 -10.36 10.98 -12.91
CA PRO A 91 -9.57 10.85 -11.70
C PRO A 91 -8.65 9.62 -11.73
N PRO A 92 -7.57 9.61 -10.94
CA PRO A 92 -6.81 8.38 -10.66
C PRO A 92 -7.71 7.29 -10.07
N LYS A 93 -7.31 6.02 -10.22
CA LYS A 93 -8.12 4.92 -9.67
C LYS A 93 -8.03 4.91 -8.14
N LEU A 94 -9.12 4.45 -7.52
CA LEU A 94 -9.16 4.22 -6.09
C LEU A 94 -8.14 3.14 -5.66
N PRO A 95 -7.76 3.14 -4.37
CA PRO A 95 -6.80 2.19 -3.83
C PRO A 95 -7.25 0.75 -4.08
N ARG A 96 -6.32 -0.13 -4.46
CA ARG A 96 -6.59 -1.57 -4.47
C ARG A 96 -6.62 -2.13 -3.06
N CYS A 97 -7.36 -3.22 -2.87
CA CYS A 97 -7.46 -3.92 -1.60
C CYS A 97 -6.07 -4.26 -1.05
N VAL A 98 -5.75 -3.77 0.14
CA VAL A 98 -4.45 -3.97 0.78
C VAL A 98 -4.16 -5.44 1.12
N SER A 99 -5.20 -6.26 1.29
CA SER A 99 -5.05 -7.71 1.59
C SER A 99 -4.47 -8.52 0.43
N ILE A 100 -4.61 -8.05 -0.81
CA ILE A 100 -4.10 -8.75 -2.01
C ILE A 100 -2.72 -8.24 -2.43
N MET A 101 -2.17 -7.24 -1.72
CA MET A 101 -0.90 -6.63 -2.04
C MET A 101 0.23 -7.36 -1.32
N TYR A 102 1.09 -8.03 -2.08
CA TYR A 102 2.23 -8.79 -1.56
C TYR A 102 3.60 -8.21 -1.94
N SER A 103 3.63 -7.08 -2.64
CA SER A 103 4.87 -6.42 -3.11
C SER A 103 4.90 -4.96 -2.71
N PHE A 104 6.08 -4.46 -2.33
CA PHE A 104 6.31 -3.04 -2.03
C PHE A 104 6.03 -2.18 -3.27
N THR A 105 6.58 -2.56 -4.42
CA THR A 105 6.38 -1.86 -5.68
C THR A 105 4.90 -1.84 -6.08
N GLY A 106 4.19 -2.95 -5.83
CA GLY A 106 2.76 -3.03 -6.04
C GLY A 106 2.01 -2.05 -5.13
N MET A 107 2.30 -2.06 -3.83
CA MET A 107 1.64 -1.20 -2.84
C MET A 107 1.78 0.27 -3.22
N TRP A 108 2.99 0.72 -3.50
CA TRP A 108 3.27 2.11 -3.88
C TRP A 108 2.61 2.53 -5.19
N ARG A 109 2.44 1.60 -6.15
CA ARG A 109 1.79 1.92 -7.43
C ARG A 109 0.27 2.00 -7.33
N HIS A 110 -0.36 1.24 -6.44
CA HIS A 110 -1.81 1.03 -6.46
C HIS A 110 -2.56 1.47 -5.21
N PHE A 111 -1.86 1.86 -4.14
CA PHE A 111 -2.51 2.42 -2.96
C PHE A 111 -2.91 3.88 -3.19
N ASP A 112 -1.94 4.73 -3.53
CA ASP A 112 -2.18 6.11 -3.94
C ASP A 112 -1.61 6.34 -5.34
N GLU A 113 -2.46 6.13 -6.35
CA GLU A 113 -2.06 6.27 -7.75
C GLU A 113 -1.75 7.74 -8.11
N GLY A 114 -2.45 8.70 -7.48
CA GLY A 114 -2.25 10.13 -7.73
C GLY A 114 -0.86 10.57 -7.29
N LEU A 115 -0.50 10.29 -6.03
CA LEU A 115 0.83 10.55 -5.48
C LEU A 115 1.90 9.80 -6.28
N TYR A 116 1.69 8.52 -6.60
CA TYR A 116 2.64 7.73 -7.37
C TYR A 116 2.95 8.36 -8.73
N ARG A 117 1.92 8.74 -9.50
CA ARG A 117 2.09 9.40 -10.81
C ARG A 117 2.84 10.72 -10.67
N TRP A 118 2.55 11.50 -9.64
CA TRP A 118 3.23 12.76 -9.36
C TRP A 118 4.71 12.53 -9.05
N LEU A 119 5.05 11.61 -8.15
CA LEU A 119 6.43 11.26 -7.81
C LEU A 119 7.21 10.77 -9.03
N ILE A 120 6.59 9.95 -9.87
CA ILE A 120 7.23 9.45 -11.08
C ILE A 120 7.54 10.59 -12.05
N ARG A 121 6.55 11.47 -12.29
CA ARG A 121 6.66 12.55 -13.28
C ARG A 121 7.62 13.66 -12.86
N TYR A 122 7.60 14.04 -11.58
CA TYR A 122 8.29 15.24 -11.12
C TYR A 122 9.59 14.97 -10.36
N ILE A 123 9.81 13.75 -9.87
CA ILE A 123 11.02 13.39 -9.14
C ILE A 123 11.78 12.29 -9.86
N TYR A 124 11.16 11.13 -10.04
CA TYR A 124 11.86 9.94 -10.53
C TYR A 124 12.41 10.08 -11.97
N ILE A 125 11.57 10.52 -12.92
CA ILE A 125 11.97 10.67 -14.32
C ILE A 125 13.01 11.79 -14.50
N PRO A 126 12.82 13.00 -13.95
CA PRO A 126 13.80 14.08 -14.06
C PRO A 126 15.18 13.74 -13.49
N LEU A 127 15.26 12.92 -12.44
CA LEU A 127 16.52 12.47 -11.84
C LEU A 127 17.24 11.35 -12.62
N GLY A 128 16.73 11.00 -13.81
CA GLY A 128 17.35 10.01 -14.70
C GLY A 128 16.74 8.61 -14.60
N GLY A 129 15.90 8.36 -13.59
CA GLY A 129 15.11 7.14 -13.42
C GLY A 129 15.92 5.86 -13.67
N SER A 130 15.34 4.93 -14.43
CA SER A 130 16.03 3.68 -14.81
C SER A 130 16.96 3.82 -16.02
N ARG A 131 17.03 4.99 -16.68
CA ARG A 131 17.73 5.14 -17.98
C ARG A 131 19.24 5.21 -17.83
N HIS A 132 19.74 5.65 -16.67
CA HIS A 132 21.17 5.85 -16.41
C HIS A 132 21.77 4.75 -15.51
N GLY A 133 21.14 3.56 -15.50
CA GLY A 133 21.63 2.39 -14.77
C GLY A 133 21.08 2.23 -13.34
N PRO A 134 21.53 1.18 -12.61
CA PRO A 134 20.98 0.79 -11.32
C PRO A 134 21.25 1.81 -10.20
N LEU A 135 22.39 2.51 -10.24
CA LEU A 135 22.74 3.54 -9.25
C LEU A 135 21.80 4.74 -9.34
N CYS A 136 21.58 5.29 -10.55
CA CYS A 136 20.63 6.37 -10.76
C CYS A 136 19.20 5.98 -10.40
N LYS A 137 18.81 4.72 -10.67
CA LYS A 137 17.52 4.19 -10.22
C LYS A 137 17.38 4.24 -8.70
N THR A 138 18.38 3.73 -7.96
CA THR A 138 18.38 3.71 -6.50
C THR A 138 18.37 5.12 -5.89
N LEU A 139 19.13 6.05 -6.45
CA LEU A 139 19.15 7.45 -6.01
C LEU A 139 17.82 8.15 -6.32
N SER A 140 17.27 7.95 -7.52
CA SER A 140 15.99 8.55 -7.92
C SER A 140 14.84 8.05 -7.06
N THR A 141 14.79 6.75 -6.72
CA THR A 141 13.79 6.23 -5.78
C THR A 141 14.04 6.76 -4.38
N GLY A 142 15.29 6.81 -3.92
CA GLY A 142 15.65 7.31 -2.59
C GLY A 142 15.21 8.76 -2.39
N LEU A 143 15.43 9.62 -3.39
CA LEU A 143 14.98 11.02 -3.35
C LEU A 143 13.46 11.15 -3.38
N ALA A 144 12.75 10.29 -4.11
CA ALA A 144 11.28 10.27 -4.07
C ALA A 144 10.75 9.89 -2.67
N PHE A 145 11.33 8.88 -2.02
CA PHE A 145 11.00 8.53 -0.63
C PHE A 145 11.39 9.61 0.37
N GLY A 146 12.55 10.26 0.16
CA GLY A 146 12.99 11.41 0.96
C GLY A 146 12.02 12.58 0.87
N PHE A 147 11.52 12.90 -0.32
CA PHE A 147 10.48 13.91 -0.51
C PHE A 147 9.19 13.55 0.23
N VAL A 148 8.70 12.32 0.08
CA VAL A 148 7.48 11.87 0.79
C VAL A 148 7.66 11.98 2.30
N CYS A 149 8.80 11.56 2.83
CA CYS A 149 9.13 11.69 4.25
C CYS A 149 9.12 13.16 4.71
N PHE A 150 9.71 14.05 3.92
CA PHE A 150 9.73 15.49 4.21
C PHE A 150 8.33 16.09 4.17
N TRP A 151 7.54 15.76 3.15
CA TRP A 151 6.15 16.20 2.98
C TRP A 151 5.26 15.81 4.16
N HIS A 152 5.47 14.62 4.73
CA HIS A 152 4.73 14.16 5.92
C HIS A 152 5.22 14.77 7.25
N GLY A 153 6.19 15.69 7.24
CA GLY A 153 6.67 16.39 8.44
C GLY A 153 7.97 15.84 9.03
N GLY A 154 8.57 14.80 8.43
CA GLY A 154 9.95 14.39 8.74
C GLY A 154 10.22 13.90 10.16
N HIS A 155 9.20 13.50 10.91
CA HIS A 155 9.34 12.86 12.22
C HIS A 155 10.10 11.53 12.13
N ASP A 156 10.71 11.09 13.22
CA ASP A 156 11.57 9.91 13.20
C ASP A 156 10.84 8.65 12.71
N TYR A 157 9.60 8.42 13.13
CA TYR A 157 8.83 7.26 12.65
C TYR A 157 8.56 7.29 11.14
N LEU A 158 8.39 8.48 10.54
CA LEU A 158 8.24 8.65 9.10
C LEU A 158 9.55 8.37 8.37
N ARG A 159 10.70 8.76 8.96
CA ARG A 159 12.03 8.45 8.41
C ARG A 159 12.25 6.94 8.37
N TYR A 160 11.95 6.24 9.47
CA TYR A 160 12.05 4.78 9.51
C TYR A 160 11.08 4.12 8.53
N TRP A 161 9.83 4.57 8.46
CA TRP A 161 8.85 4.05 7.50
C TRP A 161 9.31 4.24 6.06
N ALA A 162 9.79 5.44 5.69
CA ALA A 162 10.28 5.73 4.34
C ALA A 162 11.51 4.87 4.01
N LEU A 163 12.44 4.72 4.96
CA LEU A 163 13.62 3.87 4.80
C LEU A 163 13.25 2.40 4.61
N MET A 164 12.33 1.86 5.40
CA MET A 164 11.84 0.49 5.26
C MET A 164 11.18 0.25 3.91
N ASN A 165 10.35 1.18 3.44
CA ASN A 165 9.71 1.06 2.12
C ASN A 165 10.73 1.16 0.98
N TRP A 166 11.67 2.11 1.07
CA TRP A 166 12.73 2.24 0.08
C TRP A 166 13.59 0.97 0.02
N ALA A 167 14.03 0.45 1.17
CA ALA A 167 14.76 -0.80 1.27
C ALA A 167 13.94 -1.98 0.70
N GLY A 168 12.65 -2.06 1.02
CA GLY A 168 11.74 -3.07 0.48
C GLY A 168 11.66 -3.03 -1.06
N VAL A 169 11.53 -1.82 -1.64
CA VAL A 169 11.55 -1.63 -3.10
C VAL A 169 12.90 -2.01 -3.70
N LEU A 170 14.02 -1.68 -3.05
CA LEU A 170 15.35 -2.05 -3.52
C LEU A 170 15.57 -3.57 -3.51
N VAL A 171 15.23 -4.23 -2.41
CA VAL A 171 15.32 -5.70 -2.28
C VAL A 171 14.42 -6.38 -3.30
N GLU A 172 13.18 -5.91 -3.47
CA GLU A 172 12.26 -6.48 -4.46
C GLU A 172 12.81 -6.35 -5.89
N ASN A 173 13.34 -5.17 -6.25
CA ASN A 173 13.96 -4.96 -7.55
C ASN A 173 15.24 -5.79 -7.74
N GLY A 174 16.06 -5.91 -6.69
CA GLY A 174 17.27 -6.73 -6.68
C GLY A 174 16.96 -8.21 -6.88
N LEU A 175 15.98 -8.74 -6.14
CA LEU A 175 15.52 -10.12 -6.30
C LEU A 175 14.95 -10.39 -7.69
N LYS A 176 14.13 -9.47 -8.24
CA LYS A 176 13.64 -9.58 -9.62
C LYS A 176 14.78 -9.61 -10.64
N SER A 177 15.80 -8.76 -10.45
CA SER A 177 16.99 -8.74 -11.33
C SER A 177 17.80 -10.03 -11.20
N LEU A 178 17.95 -10.56 -9.98
CA LEU A 178 18.65 -11.82 -9.71
C LEU A 178 17.94 -12.99 -10.38
N PHE A 179 16.62 -13.13 -10.20
CA PHE A 179 15.83 -14.18 -10.84
C PHE A 179 15.67 -14.01 -12.36
N ALA A 180 15.88 -12.80 -12.89
CA ALA A 180 15.92 -12.56 -14.32
C ALA A 180 17.26 -12.98 -14.97
N THR A 181 18.32 -13.19 -14.17
CA THR A 181 19.64 -13.56 -14.68
C THR A 181 19.62 -14.98 -15.23
N ALA A 182 20.14 -15.18 -16.45
CA ALA A 182 20.05 -16.45 -17.18
C ALA A 182 20.64 -17.66 -16.41
N CYS A 183 21.77 -17.47 -15.73
CA CYS A 183 22.39 -18.50 -14.88
C CYS A 183 21.45 -18.94 -13.75
N VAL A 184 20.91 -17.97 -13.00
CA VAL A 184 20.00 -18.25 -11.88
C VAL A 184 18.71 -18.90 -12.37
N ARG A 185 18.14 -18.41 -13.47
CA ARG A 185 16.94 -19.00 -14.07
C ARG A 185 17.18 -20.45 -14.50
N SER A 186 18.29 -20.73 -15.18
CA SER A 186 18.66 -22.07 -15.62
C SER A 186 18.85 -23.03 -14.43
N VAL A 187 19.53 -22.58 -13.37
CA VAL A 187 19.69 -23.37 -12.14
C VAL A 187 18.33 -23.65 -11.48
N ILE A 188 17.44 -22.67 -11.44
CA ILE A 188 16.11 -22.84 -10.84
C ILE A 188 15.26 -23.81 -11.67
N GLU A 189 15.24 -23.68 -12.99
CA GLU A 189 14.47 -24.55 -13.88
C GLU A 189 14.99 -25.99 -13.88
N HIS A 190 16.31 -26.18 -13.75
CA HIS A 190 16.91 -27.51 -13.71
C HIS A 190 16.73 -28.21 -12.35
N ASN A 191 16.78 -27.47 -11.22
CA ASN A 191 16.77 -28.06 -9.88
C ASN A 191 15.37 -28.06 -9.22
N PHE A 192 14.47 -27.16 -9.60
CA PHE A 192 13.17 -27.00 -8.96
C PHE A 192 12.01 -27.31 -9.88
N SER A 193 11.10 -28.17 -9.41
CA SER A 193 9.80 -28.37 -10.07
C SER A 193 8.96 -27.08 -10.05
N THR A 194 8.03 -26.96 -10.99
CA THR A 194 7.09 -25.83 -11.06
C THR A 194 6.30 -25.63 -9.76
N ALA A 195 6.00 -26.71 -9.03
CA ALA A 195 5.34 -26.65 -7.74
C ALA A 195 6.25 -26.03 -6.66
N MET A 196 7.53 -26.39 -6.62
CA MET A 196 8.47 -25.82 -5.66
C MET A 196 8.78 -24.35 -5.96
N GLN A 197 8.89 -23.98 -7.23
CA GLN A 197 9.04 -22.57 -7.64
C GLN A 197 7.88 -21.71 -7.13
N ARG A 198 6.63 -22.18 -7.28
CA ARG A 198 5.45 -21.49 -6.72
C ARG A 198 5.51 -21.36 -5.21
N ARG A 199 5.95 -22.40 -4.49
CA ARG A 199 6.11 -22.36 -3.02
C ARG A 199 7.19 -21.35 -2.59
N CYS A 200 8.32 -21.29 -3.28
CA CYS A 200 9.37 -20.31 -3.02
C CYS A 200 8.87 -18.87 -3.25
N VAL A 201 8.16 -18.63 -4.37
CA VAL A 201 7.56 -17.31 -4.65
C VAL A 201 6.51 -16.95 -3.60
N ALA A 202 5.69 -17.91 -3.17
CA ALA A 202 4.71 -17.70 -2.11
C ALA A 202 5.37 -17.36 -0.77
N LEU A 203 6.47 -18.04 -0.42
CA LEU A 203 7.24 -17.76 0.80
C LEU A 203 7.88 -16.36 0.76
N LEU A 204 8.52 -15.99 -0.35
CA LEU A 204 9.09 -14.65 -0.53
C LEU A 204 8.01 -13.57 -0.50
N SER A 205 6.88 -13.82 -1.13
CA SER A 205 5.72 -12.93 -1.11
C SER A 205 5.16 -12.78 0.31
N ALA A 206 5.04 -13.88 1.08
CA ALA A 206 4.56 -13.85 2.45
C ALA A 206 5.49 -13.03 3.36
N PHE A 207 6.80 -13.22 3.23
CA PHE A 207 7.79 -12.41 3.95
C PHE A 207 7.72 -10.93 3.57
N SER A 208 7.62 -10.64 2.27
CA SER A 208 7.42 -9.27 1.75
C SER A 208 6.15 -8.62 2.32
N THR A 209 5.03 -9.34 2.34
CA THR A 209 3.77 -8.88 2.96
C THR A 209 3.94 -8.60 4.44
N ALA A 210 4.59 -9.48 5.20
CA ALA A 210 4.83 -9.29 6.62
C ALA A 210 5.66 -8.01 6.89
N MET A 211 6.72 -7.80 6.11
CA MET A 211 7.54 -6.58 6.19
C MET A 211 6.78 -5.32 5.78
N LEU A 212 5.89 -5.41 4.79
CA LEU A 212 5.03 -4.30 4.37
C LEU A 212 4.03 -3.92 5.47
N ILE A 213 3.39 -4.91 6.11
CA ILE A 213 2.48 -4.69 7.24
C ILE A 213 3.24 -4.04 8.41
N LEU A 214 4.43 -4.56 8.74
CA LEU A 214 5.28 -3.98 9.79
C LEU A 214 5.63 -2.52 9.47
N SER A 215 5.99 -2.22 8.23
CA SER A 215 6.27 -0.85 7.80
C SER A 215 5.05 0.06 7.98
N ASN A 216 3.86 -0.39 7.56
CA ASN A 216 2.63 0.37 7.76
C ASN A 216 2.29 0.57 9.24
N LEU A 217 2.60 -0.40 10.11
CA LEU A 217 2.44 -0.22 11.56
C LEU A 217 3.39 0.83 12.13
N VAL A 218 4.62 0.95 11.62
CA VAL A 218 5.52 2.05 12.01
C VAL A 218 4.94 3.41 11.57
N PHE A 219 4.29 3.48 10.42
CA PHE A 219 3.64 4.69 9.93
C PHE A 219 2.41 5.10 10.75
N LEU A 220 1.55 4.14 11.09
CA LEU A 220 0.28 4.38 11.80
C LEU A 220 0.47 4.46 13.32
N GLY A 221 1.34 3.59 13.84
CA GLY A 221 1.60 3.35 15.27
C GLY A 221 2.84 4.00 15.82
N GLY A 222 3.76 4.47 14.98
CA GLY A 222 5.06 4.96 15.42
C GLY A 222 6.06 3.85 15.71
N ILE A 223 7.28 4.26 16.08
CA ILE A 223 8.43 3.35 16.24
C ILE A 223 8.21 2.35 17.37
N HIS A 224 7.55 2.74 18.46
CA HIS A 224 7.33 1.90 19.63
C HIS A 224 6.48 0.66 19.30
N VAL A 225 5.35 0.85 18.60
CA VAL A 225 4.50 -0.25 18.11
C VAL A 225 5.30 -1.16 17.19
N GLY A 226 6.00 -0.60 16.20
CA GLY A 226 6.81 -1.37 15.26
C GLY A 226 7.90 -2.20 15.96
N ARG A 227 8.53 -1.67 17.01
CA ARG A 227 9.55 -2.37 17.81
C ARG A 227 8.98 -3.56 18.56
N ILE A 228 7.81 -3.41 19.19
CA ILE A 228 7.14 -4.51 19.91
C ILE A 228 6.77 -5.61 18.90
N PHE A 229 6.18 -5.23 17.77
CA PHE A 229 5.86 -6.15 16.69
C PHE A 229 7.07 -6.90 16.16
N TRP A 230 8.18 -6.21 15.90
CA TRP A 230 9.42 -6.81 15.43
C TRP A 230 9.91 -7.90 16.39
N LYS A 231 10.00 -7.57 17.69
CA LYS A 231 10.47 -8.51 18.71
C LYS A 231 9.58 -9.75 18.81
N ARG A 232 8.26 -9.57 18.79
CA ARG A 232 7.31 -10.66 19.05
C ARG A 232 7.01 -11.55 17.85
N VAL A 233 7.25 -11.07 16.62
CA VAL A 233 6.94 -11.82 15.39
C VAL A 233 8.21 -12.39 14.75
N PHE A 234 9.35 -11.72 14.85
CA PHE A 234 10.57 -12.10 14.13
C PHE A 234 11.72 -12.58 15.01
N VAL A 235 11.67 -12.33 16.32
CA VAL A 235 12.79 -12.63 17.24
C VAL A 235 12.43 -13.69 18.29
N GLN A 236 11.25 -13.59 18.90
CA GLN A 236 10.69 -14.60 19.81
C GLN A 236 10.05 -15.75 19.04
#